data_AF-A0A177WE64-F1
#
_entry.id   AF-A0A177WE64-F1
#
_cell.length_a   1.000
_cell.length_b   1.000
_cell.length_c   1.000
_cell.angle_alpha   90.00
_cell.angle_beta   90.00
_cell.angle_gamma   90.00
#
_symmetry.space_group_name_H-M   'P 1'
#
loop_
_entity.id
_entity.type
_entity.pdbx_description
1 polymer ?
#
loop_
_entity_poly.entity_id
_entity_poly.type
_entity_poly.pdbx_seq_one_letter_code
_entity_poly.pdbx_strand_id
1 'polypeptide(L)'
;MATEVSGDGLGDEFKGYIFKITGGNDKQGFPMKQGVLLPHRVRLLLSDGHSCYRSRRTGERKRKSVRGCIVGSDISALSLVVVKQGEQDIPGLTDVAIPKRLGPKRANNIRKMFNLTKEDDVRKYVIRRDVVSKKDATKIRSKAPKIQRLVTPLTLQRKRNLKAVKRRNAESSREAAANYTQLLALRIKEKKEKRHEIHVKRRLSSTRKSTSSAKE
;
A
#
# COMPACT_ATOMS: atom_id res chain seq x y z
N MET A 1 19.89 7.10 -23.01
CA MET A 1 18.41 7.01 -22.85
C MET A 1 17.91 8.21 -22.06
N ALA A 2 16.66 8.62 -22.30
CA ALA A 2 16.00 9.83 -21.83
C ALA A 2 16.53 11.16 -22.42
N THR A 3 17.32 11.10 -23.48
CA THR A 3 17.79 12.25 -24.24
C THR A 3 16.75 12.64 -25.30
N GLU A 4 16.56 13.94 -25.48
CA GLU A 4 15.74 14.52 -26.54
C GLU A 4 16.59 14.69 -27.80
N VAL A 5 16.02 14.33 -28.94
CA VAL A 5 16.70 14.33 -30.25
C VAL A 5 15.72 14.88 -31.27
N SER A 6 16.23 15.69 -32.20
CA SER A 6 15.42 16.22 -33.30
C SER A 6 15.02 15.09 -34.26
N GLY A 7 13.76 15.11 -34.69
CA GLY A 7 13.20 14.21 -35.70
C GLY A 7 13.58 14.57 -37.14
N ASP A 8 14.14 15.76 -37.39
CA ASP A 8 14.37 16.30 -38.74
C ASP A 8 15.21 15.38 -39.63
N GLY A 9 16.14 14.62 -39.04
CA GLY A 9 17.03 13.70 -39.76
C GLY A 9 16.41 12.34 -40.12
N LEU A 10 15.18 12.04 -39.68
CA LEU A 10 14.51 10.76 -39.94
C LEU A 10 13.72 10.78 -41.26
N GLY A 11 13.29 11.96 -41.71
CA GLY A 11 12.49 12.17 -42.92
C GLY A 11 11.64 13.43 -42.82
N ASP A 12 11.15 13.91 -43.96
CA ASP A 12 10.36 15.16 -44.05
C ASP A 12 9.09 15.13 -43.20
N GLU A 13 8.48 13.94 -43.05
CA GLU A 13 7.29 13.69 -42.22
C GLU A 13 7.52 14.02 -40.72
N PHE A 14 8.77 13.96 -40.27
CA PHE A 14 9.15 14.17 -38.87
C PHE A 14 9.77 15.55 -38.62
N LYS A 15 9.68 16.45 -39.58
CA LYS A 15 10.22 17.80 -39.46
C LYS A 15 9.55 18.58 -38.30
N GLY A 16 10.38 19.17 -37.45
CA GLY A 16 9.95 19.91 -36.26
C GLY A 16 9.54 19.03 -35.07
N TYR A 17 9.50 17.70 -35.22
CA TYR A 17 9.22 16.80 -34.10
C TYR A 17 10.44 16.69 -33.18
N ILE A 18 10.17 16.62 -31.87
CA ILE A 18 11.18 16.28 -30.86
C ILE A 18 10.83 14.93 -30.25
N PHE A 19 11.77 13.99 -30.37
CA PHE A 19 11.63 12.65 -29.81
C PHE A 19 12.52 12.47 -28.59
N LYS A 20 12.00 11.75 -27.60
CA LYS A 20 12.77 11.25 -26.46
C LYS A 20 13.06 9.78 -26.61
N ILE A 21 14.34 9.40 -26.57
CA ILE A 21 14.75 8.00 -26.61
C ILE A 21 14.41 7.33 -25.28
N THR A 22 13.45 6.41 -25.26
CA THR A 22 13.00 5.75 -24.02
C THR A 22 13.57 4.36 -23.80
N GLY A 23 13.95 3.67 -24.88
CA GLY A 23 14.39 2.29 -24.82
C GLY A 23 14.73 1.73 -26.18
N GLY A 24 14.93 0.42 -26.22
CA GLY A 24 15.18 -0.32 -27.43
C GLY A 24 15.62 -1.75 -27.16
N ASN A 25 15.73 -2.51 -28.24
CA ASN A 25 16.20 -3.89 -28.26
C ASN A 25 17.36 -4.02 -29.25
N ASP A 26 18.42 -4.66 -28.79
CA ASP A 26 19.54 -5.07 -29.63
C ASP A 26 19.09 -6.11 -30.69
N LYS A 27 19.84 -6.31 -31.77
CA LYS A 27 19.60 -7.31 -32.83
C LYS A 27 19.32 -8.72 -32.32
N GLN A 28 19.89 -9.12 -31.18
CA GLN A 28 19.63 -10.45 -30.60
C GLN A 28 18.56 -10.40 -29.48
N GLY A 29 17.75 -9.34 -29.44
CA GLY A 29 16.58 -9.20 -28.57
C GLY A 29 16.86 -8.70 -27.14
N PHE A 30 18.12 -8.46 -26.77
CA PHE A 30 18.44 -7.99 -25.42
C PHE A 30 18.00 -6.54 -25.21
N PRO A 31 17.21 -6.24 -24.15
CA PRO A 31 16.68 -4.91 -23.92
C PRO A 31 17.76 -3.95 -23.38
N MET A 32 17.63 -2.67 -23.71
CA MET A 32 18.45 -1.59 -23.15
C MET A 32 18.11 -1.31 -21.69
N LYS A 33 19.11 -0.94 -20.87
CA LYS A 33 18.91 -0.53 -19.47
C LYS A 33 19.58 0.79 -19.12
N GLN A 34 18.82 1.67 -18.49
CA GLN A 34 19.28 3.00 -18.11
C GLN A 34 20.32 2.91 -16.99
N GLY A 35 21.37 3.72 -17.08
CA GLY A 35 22.50 3.71 -16.15
C GLY A 35 23.64 2.76 -16.52
N VAL A 36 23.49 1.96 -17.59
CA VAL A 36 24.60 1.17 -18.14
C VAL A 36 25.28 1.98 -19.24
N LEU A 37 26.30 2.76 -18.88
CA LEU A 37 26.98 3.74 -19.75
C LEU A 37 27.95 3.11 -20.76
N LEU A 38 27.53 2.02 -21.39
CA LEU A 38 28.29 1.32 -22.41
C LEU A 38 27.43 1.20 -23.67
N PRO A 39 28.05 1.07 -24.86
CA PRO A 39 27.30 0.66 -26.04
C PRO A 39 26.94 -0.81 -25.88
N HIS A 40 27.92 -1.71 -25.78
CA HIS A 40 27.74 -3.17 -25.78
C HIS A 40 26.99 -3.75 -24.57
N ARG A 41 26.80 -5.07 -24.57
CA ARG A 41 26.06 -5.80 -23.53
C ARG A 41 26.90 -6.13 -22.31
N VAL A 42 26.26 -6.11 -21.16
CA VAL A 42 26.87 -6.46 -19.87
C VAL A 42 25.97 -7.43 -19.11
N ARG A 43 26.58 -8.29 -18.30
CA ARG A 43 25.86 -9.19 -17.38
C ARG A 43 25.74 -8.56 -15.99
N LEU A 44 24.53 -8.18 -15.62
CA LEU A 44 24.22 -7.57 -14.33
C LEU A 44 23.41 -8.51 -13.43
N LEU A 45 23.63 -8.43 -12.12
CA LEU A 45 22.84 -9.14 -11.13
C LEU A 45 21.58 -8.33 -10.77
N LEU A 46 20.42 -8.73 -11.29
CA LEU A 46 19.16 -8.02 -11.14
C LEU A 46 18.28 -8.67 -10.07
N SER A 47 17.73 -7.84 -9.17
CA SER A 47 16.65 -8.16 -8.22
C SER A 47 15.27 -7.67 -8.68
N ASP A 48 14.24 -7.93 -7.88
CA ASP A 48 12.91 -7.35 -8.05
C ASP A 48 12.93 -5.81 -8.09
N GLY A 49 12.02 -5.21 -8.86
CA GLY A 49 11.93 -3.76 -9.08
C GLY A 49 12.88 -3.19 -10.16
N HIS A 50 13.94 -3.91 -10.56
CA HIS A 50 14.77 -3.47 -11.67
C HIS A 50 14.11 -3.71 -13.04
N SER A 51 14.34 -2.80 -13.98
CA SER A 51 14.03 -3.02 -15.40
C SER A 51 14.77 -4.24 -15.97
N CYS A 52 14.20 -4.83 -17.02
CA CYS A 52 14.73 -5.98 -17.76
C CYS A 52 14.69 -7.34 -17.01
N TYR A 53 14.11 -7.39 -15.81
CA TYR A 53 13.92 -8.62 -15.05
C TYR A 53 12.62 -8.58 -14.24
N ARG A 54 12.00 -9.75 -14.08
CA ARG A 54 10.87 -9.99 -13.18
C ARG A 54 11.23 -11.21 -12.33
N SER A 55 11.30 -11.02 -11.02
CA SER A 55 11.60 -12.10 -10.07
C SER A 55 10.51 -13.17 -10.09
N ARG A 56 10.88 -14.44 -9.85
CA ARG A 56 9.93 -15.55 -9.73
C ARG A 56 9.73 -15.94 -8.27
N ARG A 57 10.76 -15.76 -7.44
CA ARG A 57 10.69 -15.95 -5.99
C ARG A 57 11.04 -14.65 -5.27
N THR A 58 10.49 -14.47 -4.07
CA THR A 58 10.82 -13.35 -3.20
C THR A 58 12.30 -13.39 -2.82
N GLY A 59 12.99 -12.25 -2.95
CA GLY A 59 14.44 -12.16 -2.67
C GLY A 59 15.36 -12.73 -3.75
N GLU A 60 14.83 -13.31 -4.84
CA GLU A 60 15.65 -13.84 -5.93
C GLU A 60 16.43 -12.72 -6.64
N ARG A 61 17.72 -12.98 -6.89
CA ARG A 61 18.56 -12.17 -7.77
C ARG A 61 19.07 -13.05 -8.89
N LYS A 62 19.01 -12.57 -10.14
CA LYS A 62 19.45 -13.31 -11.31
C LYS A 62 20.42 -12.49 -12.16
N ARG A 63 21.56 -13.10 -12.53
CA ARG A 63 22.53 -12.49 -13.43
C ARG A 63 22.06 -12.63 -14.88
N LYS A 64 21.69 -11.52 -15.52
CA LYS A 64 21.19 -11.49 -16.90
C LYS A 64 22.01 -10.55 -17.77
N SER A 65 22.14 -10.88 -19.05
CA SER A 65 22.72 -9.99 -20.06
C SER A 65 21.72 -8.89 -20.43
N VAL A 66 22.21 -7.68 -20.54
CA VAL A 66 21.43 -6.47 -20.81
C VAL A 66 22.24 -5.56 -21.73
N ARG A 67 21.58 -4.88 -22.66
CA ARG A 67 22.22 -3.90 -23.56
C ARG A 67 22.44 -2.58 -22.83
N GLY A 68 23.59 -1.94 -23.05
CA GLY A 68 23.88 -0.63 -22.52
C GLY A 68 22.98 0.47 -23.10
N CYS A 69 23.01 1.67 -22.50
CA CYS A 69 22.09 2.76 -22.84
C CYS A 69 22.58 3.68 -23.96
N ILE A 70 23.82 3.50 -24.44
CA ILE A 70 24.40 4.24 -25.56
C ILE A 70 23.91 3.60 -26.86
N VAL A 71 23.32 4.42 -27.73
CA VAL A 71 22.76 3.96 -29.02
C VAL A 71 23.90 3.68 -30.00
N GLY A 72 23.80 2.58 -30.74
CA GLY A 72 24.76 2.16 -31.76
C GLY A 72 24.06 1.43 -32.90
N SER A 73 24.82 1.08 -33.94
CA SER A 73 24.33 0.43 -35.17
C SER A 73 23.90 -1.03 -35.00
N ASP A 74 24.15 -1.62 -33.83
CA ASP A 74 23.79 -2.97 -33.43
C ASP A 74 22.42 -3.06 -32.75
N ILE A 75 21.69 -1.95 -32.66
CA ILE A 75 20.30 -1.93 -32.20
C ILE A 75 19.35 -2.25 -33.35
N SER A 76 18.36 -3.10 -33.11
CA SER A 76 17.37 -3.47 -34.13
C SER A 76 16.10 -2.63 -34.04
N ALA A 77 15.67 -2.27 -32.83
CA ALA A 77 14.51 -1.43 -32.62
C ALA A 77 14.79 -0.39 -31.54
N LEU A 78 14.50 0.87 -31.83
CA LEU A 78 14.53 1.97 -30.87
C LEU A 78 13.11 2.40 -30.52
N SER A 79 12.85 2.58 -29.23
CA SER A 79 11.57 3.08 -28.73
C SER A 79 11.66 4.58 -28.46
N LEU A 80 10.89 5.35 -29.22
CA LEU A 80 10.84 6.81 -29.14
C LEU A 80 9.47 7.26 -28.60
N VAL A 81 9.46 8.39 -27.89
CA VAL A 81 8.23 9.07 -27.45
C VAL A 81 8.26 10.49 -27.99
N VAL A 82 7.16 10.93 -28.60
CA VAL A 82 6.98 12.32 -29.04
C VAL A 82 6.84 13.23 -27.81
N VAL A 83 7.72 14.23 -27.70
CA VAL A 83 7.65 15.26 -26.66
C VAL A 83 7.02 16.54 -27.21
N LYS A 84 7.41 16.91 -28.43
CA LYS A 84 6.85 18.05 -29.16
C LYS A 84 6.39 17.58 -30.54
N GLN A 85 5.14 17.91 -30.88
CA GLN A 85 4.58 17.66 -32.21
C GLN A 85 5.21 18.63 -33.22
N GLY A 86 5.54 18.14 -34.40
CA GLY A 86 6.07 18.92 -35.51
C GLY A 86 4.98 19.56 -36.37
N GLU A 87 5.33 19.90 -37.60
CA GLU A 87 4.47 20.65 -38.52
C GLU A 87 3.40 19.78 -39.20
N GLN A 88 3.77 18.58 -39.66
CA GLN A 88 2.88 17.63 -40.33
C GLN A 88 2.37 16.60 -39.35
N ASP A 89 1.16 16.08 -39.55
CA ASP A 89 0.64 14.99 -38.74
C ASP A 89 1.14 13.61 -39.20
N ILE A 90 1.42 12.75 -38.22
CA ILE A 90 1.83 11.36 -38.46
C ILE A 90 0.58 10.48 -38.51
N PRO A 91 0.32 9.77 -39.62
CA PRO A 91 -0.87 8.96 -39.77
C PRO A 91 -0.93 7.85 -38.71
N GLY A 92 -2.08 7.71 -38.07
CA GLY A 92 -2.32 6.70 -37.03
C GLY A 92 -1.66 6.98 -35.67
N LEU A 93 -0.88 8.06 -35.52
CA LEU A 93 -0.26 8.46 -34.25
C LEU A 93 -0.79 9.80 -33.73
N THR A 94 -0.63 10.89 -34.49
CA THR A 94 -1.09 12.22 -34.06
C THR A 94 -2.49 12.56 -34.57
N ASP A 95 -2.89 11.98 -35.70
CA ASP A 95 -4.21 12.13 -36.30
C ASP A 95 -5.33 11.57 -35.41
N VAL A 96 -5.11 10.41 -34.77
CA VAL A 96 -6.15 9.71 -34.02
C VAL A 96 -6.02 9.95 -32.51
N ALA A 97 -7.02 10.61 -31.93
CA ALA A 97 -7.15 10.73 -30.48
C ALA A 97 -7.74 9.46 -29.85
N ILE A 98 -6.90 8.64 -29.20
CA ILE A 98 -7.35 7.45 -28.46
C ILE A 98 -7.78 7.84 -27.03
N PRO A 99 -9.08 7.77 -26.67
CA PRO A 99 -9.52 8.16 -25.33
C PRO A 99 -9.07 7.16 -24.26
N LYS A 100 -8.84 7.66 -23.04
CA LYS A 100 -8.52 6.80 -21.89
C LYS A 100 -9.68 5.87 -21.57
N ARG A 101 -9.44 4.56 -21.71
CA ARG A 101 -10.44 3.51 -21.46
C ARG A 101 -10.98 3.46 -20.03
N LEU A 102 -10.16 3.81 -19.03
CA LEU A 102 -10.48 3.64 -17.61
C LEU A 102 -10.37 4.96 -16.85
N GLY A 103 -11.42 5.25 -16.08
CA GLY A 103 -11.43 6.35 -15.12
C GLY A 103 -10.84 5.99 -13.75
N PRO A 104 -10.66 6.98 -12.87
CA PRO A 104 -10.16 6.79 -11.52
C PRO A 104 -11.14 5.98 -10.64
N LYS A 105 -10.61 5.06 -9.84
CA LYS A 105 -11.39 4.21 -8.89
C LYS A 105 -11.43 4.77 -7.46
N ARG A 106 -10.45 5.59 -7.06
CA ARG A 106 -10.31 6.10 -5.69
C ARG A 106 -11.11 7.39 -5.53
N ALA A 107 -11.87 7.52 -4.45
CA ALA A 107 -12.75 8.67 -4.20
C ALA A 107 -12.05 10.03 -4.42
N ASN A 108 -10.87 10.24 -3.83
CA ASN A 108 -10.15 11.51 -3.99
C ASN A 108 -9.60 11.75 -5.40
N ASN A 109 -9.32 10.70 -6.18
CA ASN A 109 -8.88 10.87 -7.56
C ASN A 109 -10.08 11.22 -8.47
N ILE A 110 -11.28 10.74 -8.14
CA ILE A 110 -12.52 11.16 -8.83
C ILE A 110 -12.78 12.64 -8.54
N ARG A 111 -12.66 13.07 -7.27
CA ARG A 111 -12.81 14.49 -6.90
C ARG A 111 -11.85 15.40 -7.68
N LYS A 112 -10.57 15.03 -7.74
CA LYS A 112 -9.56 15.79 -8.51
C LYS A 112 -9.83 15.83 -10.01
N MET A 113 -10.44 14.78 -10.56
CA MET A 113 -10.70 14.71 -12.00
C MET A 113 -11.80 15.68 -12.43
N PHE A 114 -12.81 15.89 -11.58
CA PHE A 114 -13.96 16.76 -11.87
C PHE A 114 -13.96 18.04 -11.03
N ASN A 115 -12.85 18.36 -10.35
CA ASN A 115 -12.71 19.48 -9.43
C ASN A 115 -13.84 19.58 -8.38
N LEU A 116 -14.29 18.43 -7.87
CA LEU A 116 -15.38 18.36 -6.88
C LEU A 116 -14.92 18.80 -5.50
N THR A 117 -15.87 19.33 -4.74
CA THR A 117 -15.72 19.61 -3.31
C THR A 117 -15.80 18.32 -2.48
N LYS A 118 -15.63 18.40 -1.16
CA LYS A 118 -15.69 17.21 -0.30
C LYS A 118 -17.13 16.77 -0.04
N GLU A 119 -18.03 17.74 -0.10
CA GLU A 119 -19.46 17.69 0.11
C GLU A 119 -20.16 16.92 -1.02
N ASP A 120 -19.61 17.01 -2.23
CA ASP A 120 -20.16 16.35 -3.42
C ASP A 120 -20.08 14.81 -3.35
N ASP A 121 -21.17 14.16 -3.77
CA ASP A 121 -21.25 12.70 -3.86
C ASP A 121 -20.53 12.18 -5.11
N VAL A 122 -19.33 11.66 -4.89
CA VAL A 122 -18.47 11.03 -5.92
C VAL A 122 -19.12 9.85 -6.65
N ARG A 123 -20.19 9.23 -6.13
CA ARG A 123 -20.85 8.08 -6.77
C ARG A 123 -21.47 8.42 -8.12
N LYS A 124 -21.97 9.65 -8.26
CA LYS A 124 -22.64 10.13 -9.48
C LYS A 124 -21.63 10.38 -10.61
N TYR A 125 -20.40 10.73 -10.26
CA TYR A 125 -19.34 11.11 -11.20
C TYR A 125 -18.41 9.96 -11.58
N VAL A 126 -18.78 8.70 -11.29
CA VAL A 126 -17.97 7.55 -11.70
C VAL A 126 -18.16 7.29 -13.20
N ILE A 127 -17.07 7.36 -13.94
CA ILE A 127 -17.05 7.00 -15.37
C ILE A 127 -17.47 5.53 -15.52
N ARG A 128 -18.55 5.34 -16.27
CA ARG A 128 -19.07 4.02 -16.62
C ARG A 128 -18.65 3.66 -18.04
N ARG A 129 -18.61 2.37 -18.32
CA ARG A 129 -18.39 1.85 -19.66
C ARG A 129 -19.53 0.92 -20.03
N ASP A 130 -20.03 1.08 -21.23
CA ASP A 130 -21.04 0.19 -21.76
C ASP A 130 -20.36 -1.02 -22.38
N VAL A 131 -20.87 -2.19 -22.02
CA VAL A 131 -20.31 -3.48 -22.43
C VAL A 131 -21.42 -4.28 -23.04
N VAL A 132 -21.30 -4.53 -24.34
CA VAL A 132 -22.18 -5.44 -25.08
C VAL A 132 -21.97 -6.86 -24.57
N SER A 133 -23.07 -7.59 -24.35
CA SER A 133 -23.00 -9.00 -23.95
C SER A 133 -22.44 -9.84 -25.09
N LYS A 134 -21.56 -10.81 -24.77
CA LYS A 134 -21.02 -11.75 -25.77
C LYS A 134 -22.06 -12.70 -26.35
N LYS A 135 -23.18 -12.92 -25.64
CA LYS A 135 -24.25 -13.85 -26.06
C LYS A 135 -25.33 -13.17 -26.90
N ASP A 136 -25.71 -11.94 -26.50
CA ASP A 136 -26.77 -11.18 -27.14
C ASP A 136 -26.26 -9.76 -27.43
N ALA A 137 -25.99 -9.44 -28.70
CA ALA A 137 -25.43 -8.15 -29.10
C ALA A 137 -26.35 -6.96 -28.78
N THR A 138 -27.65 -7.20 -28.54
CA THR A 138 -28.64 -6.19 -28.17
C THR A 138 -28.61 -5.80 -26.69
N LYS A 139 -28.02 -6.64 -25.80
CA LYS A 139 -28.00 -6.38 -24.36
C LYS A 139 -26.75 -5.59 -23.96
N ILE A 140 -26.92 -4.28 -23.78
CA ILE A 140 -25.87 -3.38 -23.29
C ILE A 140 -25.87 -3.34 -21.75
N ARG A 141 -24.71 -3.60 -21.13
CA ARG A 141 -24.53 -3.53 -19.67
C ARG A 141 -23.55 -2.42 -19.30
N SER A 142 -24.01 -1.45 -18.52
CA SER A 142 -23.15 -0.39 -17.99
C SER A 142 -22.35 -0.86 -16.78
N LYS A 143 -21.02 -0.91 -16.91
CA LYS A 143 -20.08 -1.32 -15.85
C LYS A 143 -19.37 -0.11 -15.25
N ALA A 144 -19.23 -0.10 -13.92
CA ALA A 144 -18.45 0.90 -13.19
C ALA A 144 -17.49 0.24 -12.19
N PRO A 145 -16.36 0.88 -11.88
CA PRO A 145 -15.48 0.42 -10.82
C PRO A 145 -16.12 0.61 -9.44
N LYS A 146 -15.90 -0.35 -8.52
CA LYS A 146 -16.22 -0.17 -7.10
C LYS A 146 -15.32 0.92 -6.51
N ILE A 147 -15.92 2.02 -6.05
CA ILE A 147 -15.17 3.15 -5.49
C ILE A 147 -14.42 2.70 -4.23
N GLN A 148 -13.11 2.97 -4.21
CA GLN A 148 -12.27 2.73 -3.04
C GLN A 148 -12.13 4.00 -2.19
N ARG A 149 -11.97 3.79 -0.87
CA ARG A 149 -11.79 4.85 0.12
C ARG A 149 -12.98 5.83 0.20
N LEU A 150 -14.18 5.35 -0.13
CA LEU A 150 -15.41 6.08 0.14
C LEU A 150 -15.80 5.87 1.61
N VAL A 151 -16.16 6.95 2.30
CA VAL A 151 -16.72 6.87 3.65
C VAL A 151 -18.18 6.39 3.52
N THR A 152 -18.48 5.24 4.11
CA THR A 152 -19.82 4.65 4.12
C THR A 152 -20.35 4.52 5.54
N PRO A 153 -21.68 4.40 5.75
CA PRO A 153 -22.26 4.20 7.09
C PRO A 153 -21.61 3.02 7.84
N LEU A 154 -21.33 1.92 7.13
CA LEU A 154 -20.63 0.77 7.68
C LEU A 154 -19.21 1.10 8.18
N THR A 155 -18.44 1.93 7.45
CA THR A 155 -17.11 2.35 7.91
C THR A 155 -17.19 3.22 9.16
N LEU A 156 -18.19 4.09 9.26
CA LEU A 156 -18.43 4.91 10.45
C LEU A 156 -18.84 4.05 11.65
N GLN A 157 -19.73 3.08 11.44
CA GLN A 157 -20.15 2.12 12.47
C GLN A 157 -18.97 1.28 12.98
N ARG A 158 -18.13 0.74 12.09
CA ARG A 158 -16.90 0.01 12.48
C ARG A 158 -15.97 0.88 13.32
N LYS A 159 -15.81 2.17 12.97
CA LYS A 159 -14.99 3.12 13.74
C LYS A 159 -15.60 3.43 15.12
N ARG A 160 -16.92 3.57 15.21
CA ARG A 160 -17.64 3.73 16.49
C ARG A 160 -17.48 2.49 17.37
N ASN A 161 -17.66 1.29 16.81
CA ASN A 161 -17.50 0.04 17.54
C ASN A 161 -16.07 -0.12 18.09
N LEU A 162 -15.04 0.17 17.29
CA LEU A 162 -13.66 0.14 17.76
C LEU A 162 -13.43 1.05 18.96
N LYS A 163 -14.00 2.28 18.93
CA LYS A 163 -13.94 3.20 20.08
C LYS A 163 -14.70 2.66 21.29
N ALA A 164 -15.88 2.06 21.09
CA ALA A 164 -16.67 1.47 22.17
C ALA A 164 -15.97 0.29 22.83
N VAL A 165 -15.37 -0.61 22.05
CA VAL A 165 -14.58 -1.74 22.57
C VAL A 165 -13.38 -1.24 23.38
N LYS A 166 -12.66 -0.22 22.91
CA LYS A 166 -11.56 0.38 23.68
C LYS A 166 -12.02 0.93 25.04
N ARG A 167 -13.17 1.61 25.08
CA ARG A 167 -13.75 2.12 26.33
C ARG A 167 -14.15 0.98 27.27
N ARG A 168 -14.89 0.00 26.75
CA ARG A 168 -15.33 -1.17 27.51
C ARG A 168 -14.15 -1.94 28.13
N ASN A 169 -13.08 -2.15 27.36
CA ASN A 169 -11.88 -2.83 27.86
C ASN A 169 -11.18 -2.03 28.98
N ALA A 170 -11.18 -0.70 28.87
CA ALA A 170 -10.61 0.17 29.91
C ALA A 170 -11.47 0.16 31.18
N GLU A 171 -12.80 0.20 31.02
CA GLU A 171 -13.78 0.08 32.12
C GLU A 171 -13.65 -1.28 32.82
N SER A 172 -13.66 -2.38 32.06
CA SER A 172 -13.53 -3.73 32.63
C SER A 172 -12.19 -3.92 33.35
N SER A 173 -11.10 -3.35 32.83
CA SER A 173 -9.79 -3.39 33.49
C SER A 173 -9.79 -2.59 34.79
N ARG A 174 -10.47 -1.44 34.82
CA ARG A 174 -10.60 -0.61 36.03
C ARG A 174 -11.44 -1.31 37.08
N GLU A 175 -12.57 -1.89 36.69
CA GLU A 175 -13.44 -2.68 37.56
C GLU A 175 -12.72 -3.91 38.12
N ALA A 176 -12.00 -4.65 37.28
CA ALA A 176 -11.21 -5.80 37.73
C ALA A 176 -10.13 -5.39 38.74
N ALA A 177 -9.44 -4.26 38.51
CA ALA A 177 -8.46 -3.73 39.45
C ALA A 177 -9.10 -3.29 40.78
N ALA A 178 -10.27 -2.65 40.73
CA ALA A 178 -11.02 -2.26 41.93
C ALA A 178 -11.48 -3.48 42.74
N ASN A 179 -12.07 -4.48 42.07
CA ASN A 179 -12.52 -5.74 42.68
C ASN A 179 -11.34 -6.50 43.29
N TYR A 180 -10.20 -6.56 42.60
CA TYR A 180 -8.99 -7.18 43.12
C TYR A 180 -8.46 -6.46 44.37
N THR A 181 -8.49 -5.12 44.37
CA THR A 181 -8.07 -4.30 45.51
C THR A 181 -8.94 -4.55 46.75
N GLN A 182 -10.27 -4.63 46.56
CA GLN A 182 -11.20 -4.96 47.65
C GLN A 182 -10.95 -6.37 48.21
N LEU A 183 -10.77 -7.36 47.33
CA LEU A 183 -10.47 -8.74 47.72
C LEU A 183 -9.13 -8.85 48.48
N LEU A 184 -8.12 -8.10 48.02
CA LEU A 184 -6.81 -8.03 48.66
C LEU A 184 -6.91 -7.42 50.07
N ALA A 185 -7.70 -6.36 50.25
CA ALA A 185 -7.94 -5.74 51.55
C ALA A 185 -8.59 -6.72 52.55
N LEU A 186 -9.60 -7.49 52.11
CA LEU A 186 -10.22 -8.54 52.93
C LEU A 186 -9.20 -9.62 53.35
N ARG A 187 -8.39 -10.13 52.41
CA ARG A 187 -7.36 -11.14 52.71
C ARG A 187 -6.27 -10.63 53.65
N ILE A 188 -5.87 -9.36 53.53
CA ILE A 188 -4.94 -8.73 54.47
C ILE A 188 -5.55 -8.67 55.87
N LYS A 189 -6.82 -8.26 55.98
CA LYS A 189 -7.54 -8.19 57.26
C LYS A 189 -7.62 -9.55 57.93
N GLU A 190 -8.08 -10.58 57.21
CA GLU A 190 -8.13 -11.97 57.71
C GLU A 190 -6.76 -12.48 58.16
N LYS A 191 -5.70 -12.20 57.41
CA LYS A 191 -4.32 -12.58 57.78
C LYS A 191 -3.86 -11.87 59.05
N LYS A 192 -4.23 -10.60 59.22
CA LYS A 192 -3.90 -9.80 60.41
C LYS A 192 -4.65 -10.31 61.64
N GLU A 193 -5.94 -10.65 61.49
CA GLU A 193 -6.77 -11.27 62.54
C GLU A 193 -6.21 -12.64 62.95
N LYS A 194 -5.91 -13.54 62.01
CA LYS A 194 -5.25 -14.83 62.30
C LYS A 194 -3.93 -14.65 63.05
N ARG A 195 -3.10 -13.68 62.64
CA ARG A 195 -1.83 -13.39 63.33
C ARG A 195 -2.08 -12.88 64.76
N HIS A 196 -3.10 -12.05 64.95
CA HIS A 196 -3.51 -11.56 66.26
C HIS A 196 -4.00 -12.69 67.15
N GLU A 197 -4.86 -13.59 66.65
CA GLU A 197 -5.33 -14.78 67.37
C GLU A 197 -4.18 -15.67 67.83
N ILE A 198 -3.21 -15.95 66.96
CA ILE A 198 -2.01 -16.73 67.32
C ILE A 198 -1.24 -16.02 68.44
N HIS A 199 -1.06 -14.70 68.33
CA HIS A 199 -0.36 -13.92 69.35
C HIS A 199 -1.10 -13.92 70.70
N VAL A 200 -2.43 -13.78 70.70
CA VAL A 200 -3.27 -13.87 71.89
C VAL A 200 -3.17 -15.26 72.53
N LYS A 201 -3.29 -16.33 71.73
CA LYS A 201 -3.10 -17.72 72.22
C LYS A 201 -1.70 -17.94 72.83
N ARG A 202 -0.64 -17.40 72.21
CA ARG A 202 0.74 -17.47 72.74
C ARG A 202 0.90 -16.67 74.03
N ARG A 203 0.27 -15.51 74.15
CA ARG A 203 0.30 -14.69 75.38
C ARG A 203 -0.44 -15.39 76.51
N LEU A 204 -1.61 -15.95 76.25
CA LEU A 204 -2.39 -16.72 77.22
C LEU A 204 -1.64 -17.95 77.72
N SER A 205 -0.92 -18.66 76.85
CA SER A 205 -0.10 -19.80 77.24
C SER A 205 1.15 -19.39 78.03
N SER A 206 1.76 -18.22 77.76
CA SER A 206 2.88 -17.71 78.56
C SER A 206 2.45 -17.26 79.96
N THR A 207 1.30 -16.58 80.09
CA THR A 207 0.75 -16.19 81.39
C THR A 207 0.37 -17.40 82.24
N ARG A 208 -0.12 -18.48 81.62
CA ARG A 208 -0.43 -19.74 82.34
C ARG A 208 0.83 -20.42 82.90
N LYS A 209 1.96 -20.31 82.19
CA LYS A 209 3.28 -20.83 82.62
C LYS A 209 3.93 -20.00 83.74
N SER A 210 3.73 -18.68 83.75
CA SER A 210 4.25 -17.82 84.82
C SER A 210 3.44 -17.95 86.12
N THR A 211 2.14 -18.21 86.04
CA THR A 211 1.31 -18.47 87.24
C THR A 211 1.54 -19.85 87.86
N SER A 212 2.01 -20.83 87.09
CA SER A 212 2.34 -22.16 87.60
C SER A 212 3.73 -22.25 88.23
N SER A 213 4.64 -21.31 87.94
CA SER A 213 5.99 -21.23 88.53
C SER A 213 6.07 -20.32 89.76
N ALA A 214 5.01 -19.54 90.04
CA ALA A 214 4.88 -18.73 91.26
C ALA A 214 4.11 -19.47 92.39
N LYS A 215 3.81 -20.76 92.20
CA LYS A 215 3.22 -21.67 93.19
C LYS A 215 4.19 -22.83 93.44
N GLU A 216 5.32 -22.53 94.09
CA GLU A 216 6.15 -23.47 94.83
C GLU A 216 6.60 -22.76 96.11
#